data_AF-A0A166H194-F1
#
_entry.id   AF-A0A166H194-F1
#
_cell.length_a   1.000
_cell.length_b   1.000
_cell.length_c   1.000
_cell.angle_alpha   90.00
_cell.angle_beta   90.00
_cell.angle_gamma   90.00
#
_symmetry.space_group_name_H-M   'P 1'
#
loop_
_entity.id
_entity.type
_entity.pdbx_description
1 polymer ?
#
loop_
_entity_poly.entity_id
_entity_poly.type
_entity_poly.pdbx_seq_one_letter_code
_entity_poly.pdbx_strand_id
1 'polypeptide(L)'
;MTFNKNQLVAEPVDHYPSNYISLDLEFAYTKNQGKSFPLQVAAVYVRQGKVQPNRFNRFAYYDNMRPEDFVRGLEYANTTPKTYRKYGDIKDIARHFLTWWAQMSARNIGQAKTRVTDCVDLLPILGYSVRNDLIQFTHYFPDQICPNSLMKNEVHYYDVEQLVKDVIGKDSVPLQSLAALFSIEAGRPHTADSDALTCATAFEILKRRQQRPAHIKLSIQDASFLQQITEQSSDKIMTLMADALLTGR
;
A
#
# COMPACT_ATOMS: atom_id res chain seq x y z
N MET A 1 11.40 19.99 -1.03
CA MET A 1 11.74 18.60 -0.83
C MET A 1 11.48 18.08 -2.19
N THR A 2 12.51 18.12 -3.00
CA THR A 2 12.47 17.37 -4.23
C THR A 2 12.64 15.93 -3.78
N PHE A 3 11.53 15.20 -3.60
CA PHE A 3 11.59 13.76 -3.39
C PHE A 3 12.13 13.16 -4.67
N ASN A 4 13.36 12.64 -4.64
CA ASN A 4 13.89 11.95 -5.79
C ASN A 4 13.37 10.52 -5.76
N LYS A 5 12.67 10.10 -6.82
CA LYS A 5 12.19 8.72 -7.04
C LYS A 5 13.26 7.63 -6.84
N ASN A 6 14.54 7.99 -6.89
CA ASN A 6 15.68 7.11 -6.63
C ASN A 6 16.01 6.93 -5.14
N GLN A 7 15.16 7.40 -4.22
CA GLN A 7 15.37 7.36 -2.77
C GLN A 7 14.36 6.47 -2.05
N LEU A 8 13.81 5.46 -2.74
CA LEU A 8 13.04 4.40 -2.11
C LEU A 8 14.03 3.39 -1.52
N VAL A 9 13.99 3.21 -0.21
CA VAL A 9 14.87 2.30 0.51
C VAL A 9 14.03 1.16 1.06
N ALA A 10 14.27 -0.04 0.54
CA ALA A 10 13.64 -1.24 1.04
C ALA A 10 14.27 -1.59 2.39
N GLU A 11 13.46 -1.68 3.43
CA GLU A 11 13.90 -2.11 4.75
C GLU A 11 13.87 -3.64 4.84
N PRO A 12 14.91 -4.28 5.42
CA PRO A 12 14.91 -5.71 5.65
C PRO A 12 13.83 -6.10 6.66
N VAL A 13 13.33 -7.31 6.51
CA VAL A 13 12.19 -7.85 7.29
C VAL A 13 12.67 -8.56 8.56
N ASP A 14 13.82 -8.17 9.10
CA ASP A 14 14.43 -8.73 10.31
C ASP A 14 14.11 -7.90 11.58
N HIS A 15 13.81 -6.61 11.43
CA HIS A 15 13.42 -5.70 12.50
C HIS A 15 12.11 -4.98 12.19
N TYR A 16 11.01 -5.49 12.74
CA TYR A 16 9.68 -4.94 12.44
C TYR A 16 9.44 -3.58 13.09
N PRO A 17 8.97 -2.57 12.33
CA PRO A 17 8.54 -1.32 12.91
C PRO A 17 7.36 -1.57 13.85
N SER A 18 7.37 -0.90 15.00
CA SER A 18 6.21 -0.86 15.91
C SER A 18 5.18 0.19 15.48
N ASN A 19 5.61 1.20 14.74
CA ASN A 19 4.80 2.29 14.22
C ASN A 19 5.14 2.49 12.75
N TYR A 20 4.15 2.59 11.89
CA TYR A 20 4.33 2.68 10.44
C TYR A 20 3.06 3.23 9.76
N ILE A 21 3.17 3.55 8.48
CA ILE A 21 2.04 3.87 7.61
C ILE A 21 1.81 2.70 6.66
N SER A 22 0.65 2.04 6.71
CA SER A 22 0.29 1.09 5.65
C SER A 22 -0.38 1.85 4.51
N LEU A 23 0.14 1.74 3.29
CA LEU A 23 -0.24 2.49 2.09
C LEU A 23 -0.67 1.51 1.00
N ASP A 24 -1.71 1.88 0.27
CA ASP A 24 -2.11 1.24 -0.98
C ASP A 24 -2.62 2.29 -1.98
N LEU A 25 -2.47 2.00 -3.27
CA LEU A 25 -3.01 2.82 -4.35
C LEU A 25 -3.84 1.99 -5.31
N GLU A 26 -4.98 2.56 -5.72
CA GLU A 26 -5.73 2.06 -6.85
C GLU A 26 -5.48 2.92 -8.08
N PHE A 27 -5.39 2.29 -9.24
CA PHE A 27 -5.00 2.95 -10.50
C PHE A 27 -6.08 2.87 -11.57
N ALA A 28 -5.97 3.82 -12.49
CA ALA A 28 -6.64 3.81 -13.78
C ALA A 28 -6.20 2.60 -14.63
N TYR A 29 -7.11 2.12 -15.48
CA TYR A 29 -6.77 1.12 -16.49
C TYR A 29 -5.81 1.68 -17.53
N THR A 30 -5.94 2.98 -17.82
CA THR A 30 -5.14 3.61 -18.86
C THR A 30 -3.76 3.99 -18.35
N LYS A 31 -2.74 3.57 -19.10
CA LYS A 31 -1.36 4.01 -18.93
C LYS A 31 -1.08 5.05 -20.00
N ASN A 32 -0.64 6.25 -19.62
CA ASN A 32 -0.16 7.24 -20.58
C ASN A 32 1.36 7.34 -20.47
N GLN A 33 2.07 7.09 -21.57
CA GLN A 33 3.54 7.11 -21.62
C GLN A 33 4.20 6.24 -20.51
N GLY A 34 3.60 5.09 -20.19
CA GLY A 34 4.09 4.17 -19.15
C GLY A 34 3.82 4.60 -17.70
N LYS A 35 3.08 5.69 -17.47
CA LYS A 35 2.66 6.14 -16.13
C LYS A 35 1.26 5.63 -15.82
N SER A 36 1.09 5.03 -14.64
CA SER A 36 -0.22 4.68 -14.10
C SER A 36 -0.78 5.89 -13.35
N PHE A 37 -2.05 6.22 -13.55
CA PHE A 37 -2.69 7.33 -12.84
C PHE A 37 -3.41 6.81 -11.59
N PRO A 38 -3.00 7.22 -10.38
CA PRO A 38 -3.76 6.90 -9.19
C PRO A 38 -5.20 7.43 -9.29
N LEU A 39 -6.17 6.62 -8.91
CA LEU A 39 -7.58 6.97 -8.73
C LEU A 39 -7.95 7.06 -7.25
N GLN A 40 -7.29 6.29 -6.40
CA GLN A 40 -7.43 6.34 -4.95
C GLN A 40 -6.06 6.23 -4.30
N VAL A 41 -5.83 7.05 -3.28
CA VAL A 41 -4.67 6.95 -2.39
C VAL A 41 -5.21 6.78 -0.99
N ALA A 42 -4.89 5.66 -0.35
CA ALA A 42 -5.29 5.42 1.02
C ALA A 42 -4.13 4.95 1.88
N ALA A 43 -4.12 5.40 3.13
CA ALA A 43 -3.13 5.01 4.08
C ALA A 43 -3.70 4.97 5.50
N VAL A 44 -3.25 3.97 6.27
CA VAL A 44 -3.62 3.81 7.67
C VAL A 44 -2.38 3.97 8.55
N TYR A 45 -2.49 4.82 9.57
CA TYR A 45 -1.44 4.93 10.58
C TYR A 45 -1.59 3.78 11.58
N VAL A 46 -0.52 3.03 11.80
CA VAL A 46 -0.43 2.00 12.84
C VAL A 46 0.52 2.46 13.93
N ARG A 47 0.06 2.39 15.17
CA ARG A 47 0.85 2.70 16.36
C ARG A 47 0.83 1.51 17.30
N GLN A 48 2.01 0.99 17.65
CA GLN A 48 2.20 -0.18 18.50
C GLN A 48 1.32 -1.37 18.06
N GLY A 49 1.33 -1.65 16.75
CA GLY A 49 0.54 -2.73 16.13
C GLY A 49 -0.98 -2.52 16.15
N LYS A 50 -1.46 -1.31 16.46
CA LYS A 50 -2.89 -0.95 16.44
C LYS A 50 -3.18 0.13 15.41
N VAL A 51 -4.14 -0.16 14.53
CA VAL A 51 -4.65 0.80 13.54
C VAL A 51 -5.28 1.99 14.25
N GLN A 52 -4.87 3.19 13.86
CA GLN A 52 -5.37 4.44 14.40
C GLN A 52 -6.57 4.95 13.57
N PRO A 53 -7.52 5.69 14.18
CA PRO A 53 -8.74 6.13 13.50
C PRO A 53 -8.51 7.19 12.42
N ASN A 54 -7.42 7.95 12.50
CA ASN A 54 -7.13 9.03 11.56
C ASN A 54 -6.51 8.51 10.26
N ARG A 55 -7.32 7.91 9.39
CA ARG A 55 -6.91 7.37 8.08
C ARG A 55 -6.79 8.47 7.03
N PHE A 56 -5.90 8.26 6.06
CA PHE A 56 -5.86 9.01 4.82
C PHE A 56 -6.62 8.22 3.77
N ASN A 57 -7.61 8.84 3.11
CA ASN A 57 -8.33 8.22 2.00
C ASN A 57 -8.81 9.33 1.07
N ARG A 58 -8.23 9.42 -0.13
CA ARG A 58 -8.50 10.46 -1.11
C ARG A 58 -8.61 9.85 -2.50
N PHE A 59 -9.43 10.47 -3.33
CA PHE A 59 -9.70 10.02 -4.69
C PHE A 59 -9.24 11.08 -5.67
N ALA A 60 -8.50 10.72 -6.71
CA ALA A 60 -7.96 11.69 -7.67
C ALA A 60 -8.87 11.82 -8.89
N TYR A 61 -9.13 13.05 -9.31
CA TYR A 61 -9.78 13.38 -10.58
C TYR A 61 -8.80 14.15 -11.48
N TYR A 62 -8.89 13.96 -12.80
CA TYR A 62 -8.11 14.70 -13.78
C TYR A 62 -8.98 15.13 -14.96
N ASP A 63 -8.74 16.33 -15.49
CA ASP A 63 -9.63 16.98 -16.47
C ASP A 63 -9.80 16.19 -17.77
N ASN A 64 -8.79 15.39 -18.15
CA ASN A 64 -8.81 14.54 -19.35
C ASN A 64 -8.96 13.04 -19.01
N MET A 65 -9.64 12.73 -17.91
CA MET A 65 -9.90 11.35 -17.50
C MET A 65 -10.80 10.64 -18.51
N ARG A 66 -10.40 9.43 -18.91
CA ARG A 66 -11.24 8.61 -19.78
C ARG A 66 -12.53 8.22 -19.05
N PRO A 67 -13.67 8.05 -19.76
CA PRO A 67 -14.93 7.68 -19.13
C PRO A 67 -14.83 6.41 -18.27
N GLU A 68 -14.06 5.41 -18.70
CA GLU A 68 -13.90 4.14 -17.99
C GLU A 68 -13.16 4.33 -16.65
N ASP A 69 -12.10 5.14 -16.64
CA ASP A 69 -11.35 5.46 -15.43
C ASP A 69 -12.17 6.33 -14.47
N PHE A 70 -13.04 7.20 -15.02
CA PHE A 70 -13.98 8.00 -14.24
C PHE A 70 -15.05 7.14 -13.55
N VAL A 71 -15.61 6.17 -14.25
CA VAL A 71 -16.59 5.22 -13.67
C VAL A 71 -15.92 4.38 -12.58
N ARG A 72 -14.73 3.83 -12.84
CA ARG A 72 -13.97 3.06 -11.84
C ARG A 72 -13.66 3.90 -10.60
N GLY A 73 -13.19 5.13 -10.79
CA GLY A 73 -12.94 6.06 -9.70
C GLY A 73 -14.18 6.38 -8.87
N LEU A 74 -15.35 6.50 -9.51
CA LEU A 74 -16.63 6.66 -8.83
C LEU A 74 -17.03 5.43 -8.02
N GLU A 75 -16.81 4.23 -8.56
CA GLU A 75 -17.10 2.97 -7.87
C GLU A 75 -16.25 2.81 -6.60
N TYR A 76 -14.99 3.23 -6.65
CA TYR A 76 -14.11 3.26 -5.46
C TYR A 76 -14.55 4.31 -4.45
N ALA A 77 -14.89 5.50 -4.92
CA ALA A 77 -15.31 6.60 -4.07
C ALA A 77 -16.70 6.42 -3.47
N ASN A 78 -17.50 5.50 -4.02
CA ASN A 78 -18.90 5.27 -3.68
C ASN A 78 -19.67 6.59 -3.52
N THR A 79 -19.55 7.47 -4.51
CA THR A 79 -20.04 8.84 -4.43
C THR A 79 -20.62 9.32 -5.76
N THR A 80 -21.16 10.54 -5.77
CA THR A 80 -21.72 11.14 -6.99
C THR A 80 -20.62 11.73 -7.88
N PRO A 81 -20.82 11.79 -9.21
CA PRO A 81 -19.93 12.49 -10.15
C PRO A 81 -19.52 13.89 -9.69
N LYS A 82 -20.47 14.65 -9.14
CA LYS A 82 -20.23 16.01 -8.64
C LYS A 82 -19.29 16.03 -7.43
N THR A 83 -19.42 15.07 -6.51
CA THR A 83 -18.56 14.97 -5.34
C THR A 83 -17.18 14.47 -5.70
N TYR A 84 -17.09 13.47 -6.59
CA TYR A 84 -15.82 12.90 -7.02
C TYR A 84 -14.89 13.94 -7.65
N ARG A 85 -15.42 14.79 -8.54
CA ARG A 85 -14.64 15.89 -9.15
C ARG A 85 -14.11 16.93 -8.16
N LYS A 86 -14.69 17.03 -6.95
CA LYS A 86 -14.24 17.99 -5.93
C LYS A 86 -12.95 17.58 -5.23
N TYR A 87 -12.54 16.31 -5.31
CA TYR A 87 -11.33 15.86 -4.62
C TYR A 87 -10.04 16.40 -5.24
N GLY A 88 -10.07 16.84 -6.50
CA GLY A 88 -8.98 17.56 -7.17
C GLY A 88 -7.91 16.64 -7.78
N ASP A 89 -6.80 17.26 -8.20
CA ASP A 89 -5.68 16.62 -8.89
C ASP A 89 -4.79 15.81 -7.93
N ILE A 90 -4.12 14.80 -8.48
CA ILE A 90 -3.21 13.91 -7.75
C ILE A 90 -2.05 14.65 -7.06
N LYS A 91 -1.56 15.78 -7.60
CA LYS A 91 -0.53 16.60 -6.95
C LYS A 91 -1.01 17.24 -5.66
N ASP A 92 -2.27 17.65 -5.60
CA ASP A 92 -2.86 18.21 -4.37
C ASP A 92 -3.06 17.12 -3.33
N ILE A 93 -3.50 15.93 -3.76
CA ILE A 93 -3.61 14.75 -2.91
C ILE A 93 -2.24 14.34 -2.36
N ALA A 94 -1.19 14.34 -3.18
CA ALA A 94 0.18 14.07 -2.75
C ALA A 94 0.66 15.08 -1.69
N ARG A 95 0.41 16.39 -1.88
CA ARG A 95 0.74 17.41 -0.87
C ARG A 95 -0.01 17.19 0.45
N HIS A 96 -1.29 16.84 0.37
CA HIS A 96 -2.10 16.50 1.54
C HIS A 96 -1.59 15.25 2.24
N PHE A 97 -1.20 14.22 1.49
CA PHE A 97 -0.61 13.00 2.03
C PHE A 97 0.67 13.30 2.80
N LEU A 98 1.60 14.07 2.21
CA LEU A 98 2.86 14.44 2.86
C LEU A 98 2.63 15.22 4.16
N THR A 99 1.66 16.13 4.15
CA THR A 99 1.26 16.87 5.36
C THR A 99 0.71 15.92 6.42
N TRP A 100 -0.18 15.00 6.04
CA TRP A 100 -0.75 14.02 6.95
C TRP A 100 0.30 13.05 7.50
N TRP A 101 1.20 12.55 6.66
CA TRP A 101 2.27 11.63 7.02
C TRP A 101 3.26 12.27 7.99
N ALA A 102 3.68 13.51 7.74
CA ALA A 102 4.51 14.28 8.65
C ALA A 102 3.82 14.48 10.01
N GLN A 103 2.51 14.76 10.01
CA GLN A 103 1.74 14.87 11.26
C GLN A 103 1.66 13.55 12.03
N MET A 104 1.48 12.41 11.35
CA MET A 104 1.44 11.09 12.02
C MET A 104 2.81 10.74 12.60
N SER A 105 3.87 11.07 11.87
CA SER A 105 5.24 10.85 12.29
C SER A 105 5.63 11.74 13.48
N ALA A 106 5.22 13.01 13.50
CA ALA A 106 5.45 13.90 14.66
C ALA A 106 4.72 13.40 15.92
N ARG A 107 3.50 12.86 15.77
CA ARG A 107 2.75 12.24 16.89
C ARG A 107 3.46 11.01 17.45
N ASN A 108 4.19 10.26 16.62
CA ASN A 108 4.93 9.08 17.06
C ASN A 108 6.03 9.44 18.06
N ILE A 109 6.72 10.56 17.84
CA ILE A 109 7.80 11.06 18.69
C ILE A 109 7.34 12.03 19.80
N GLY A 110 6.02 12.17 20.00
CA GLY A 110 5.46 13.00 21.08
C GLY A 110 5.60 14.52 20.88
N GLN A 111 5.91 14.98 19.66
CA GLN A 111 6.06 16.41 19.37
C GLN A 111 4.69 17.09 19.14
N ALA A 112 4.54 18.31 19.67
CA ALA A 112 3.31 19.09 19.55
C ALA A 112 3.04 19.52 18.09
N LYS A 113 1.76 19.59 17.71
CA LYS A 113 1.25 19.90 16.35
C LYS A 113 1.79 21.19 15.71
N THR A 114 2.43 22.07 16.46
CA THR A 114 2.77 23.45 16.05
C THR A 114 4.18 23.61 15.50
N ARG A 115 5.01 22.56 15.48
CA ARG A 115 6.29 22.56 14.78
C ARG A 115 6.44 21.27 14.01
N VAL A 116 5.85 21.23 12.81
CA VAL A 116 6.38 20.39 11.72
C VAL A 116 7.68 21.07 11.28
N THR A 117 8.65 21.16 12.18
CA THR A 117 10.00 21.61 11.89
C THR A 117 10.67 20.44 11.22
N ASP A 118 10.75 20.51 9.90
CA ASP A 118 11.94 20.31 9.10
C ASP A 118 12.74 18.99 9.15
N CYS A 119 12.66 18.18 10.20
CA CYS A 119 13.31 16.88 10.32
C CYS A 119 12.44 15.95 11.16
N VAL A 120 11.22 15.67 10.70
CA VAL A 120 10.47 14.57 11.31
C VAL A 120 10.98 13.29 10.68
N ASP A 121 11.59 12.41 11.48
CA ASP A 121 11.86 11.02 11.09
C ASP A 121 10.54 10.41 10.63
N LEU A 122 10.36 10.35 9.31
CA LEU A 122 9.12 9.91 8.73
C LEU A 122 8.93 8.44 9.06
N LEU A 123 7.72 8.09 9.52
CA LEU A 123 7.35 6.71 9.75
C LEU A 123 7.55 5.93 8.45
N PRO A 124 8.13 4.72 8.51
CA PRO A 124 8.29 3.92 7.31
C PRO A 124 6.92 3.57 6.71
N ILE A 125 6.90 3.44 5.38
CA ILE A 125 5.73 2.99 4.65
C ILE A 125 5.72 1.47 4.59
N LEU A 126 4.55 0.87 4.66
CA LEU A 126 4.35 -0.56 4.57
C LEU A 126 3.25 -0.81 3.54
N GLY A 127 3.35 -1.89 2.77
CA GLY A 127 2.28 -2.31 1.88
C GLY A 127 2.57 -3.66 1.25
N TYR A 128 1.64 -4.15 0.43
CA TYR A 128 1.77 -5.43 -0.25
C TYR A 128 2.26 -5.18 -1.69
N SER A 129 3.49 -5.60 -2.03
CA SER A 129 4.15 -5.23 -3.30
C SER A 129 4.26 -3.70 -3.50
N VAL A 130 4.39 -2.95 -2.40
CA VAL A 130 4.24 -1.48 -2.28
C VAL A 130 5.27 -0.66 -3.06
N ARG A 131 6.35 -1.30 -3.52
CA ARG A 131 7.39 -0.60 -4.28
C ARG A 131 6.84 0.06 -5.54
N ASN A 132 5.96 -0.62 -6.28
CA ASN A 132 5.39 -0.09 -7.51
C ASN A 132 4.50 1.13 -7.24
N ASP A 133 3.70 1.02 -6.20
CA ASP A 133 2.85 2.08 -5.67
C ASP A 133 3.64 3.33 -5.33
N LEU A 134 4.72 3.16 -4.57
CA LEU A 134 5.62 4.25 -4.19
C LEU A 134 6.33 4.87 -5.39
N ILE A 135 6.79 4.06 -6.35
CA ILE A 135 7.36 4.60 -7.59
C ILE A 135 6.35 5.50 -8.27
N GLN A 136 5.11 5.07 -8.48
CA GLN A 136 4.12 5.88 -9.18
C GLN A 136 3.73 7.12 -8.36
N PHE A 137 3.52 6.97 -7.05
CA PHE A 137 3.02 8.06 -6.22
C PHE A 137 4.05 9.16 -5.98
N THR A 138 5.32 8.80 -5.78
CA THR A 138 6.40 9.78 -5.58
C THR A 138 6.66 10.69 -6.78
N HIS A 139 6.27 10.29 -8.00
CA HIS A 139 6.31 11.19 -9.17
C HIS A 139 5.44 12.43 -9.01
N TYR A 140 4.44 12.40 -8.13
CA TYR A 140 3.52 13.50 -7.89
C TYR A 140 3.90 14.33 -6.65
N PHE A 141 4.97 13.97 -5.95
CA PHE A 141 5.42 14.73 -4.79
C PHE A 141 5.99 16.07 -5.27
N PRO A 142 5.58 17.21 -4.68
CA PRO A 142 6.02 18.52 -5.13
C PRO A 142 7.50 18.75 -4.83
N ASP A 143 8.22 19.37 -5.75
CA ASP A 143 9.65 19.67 -5.59
C ASP A 143 9.95 20.60 -4.38
N GLN A 144 8.96 21.40 -3.97
CA GLN A 144 9.04 22.38 -2.90
C GLN A 144 8.35 21.88 -1.63
N ILE A 145 9.17 21.59 -0.62
CA ILE A 145 8.85 21.32 0.79
C ILE A 145 10.23 21.45 1.49
N CYS A 146 10.71 22.63 1.86
CA CYS A 146 12.10 22.75 2.35
C CYS A 146 12.19 22.45 3.84
N PRO A 147 13.22 21.70 4.23
CA PRO A 147 13.91 21.99 5.47
C PRO A 147 15.42 22.08 5.33
N ASN A 148 16.00 23.04 6.07
CA ASN A 148 17.37 23.54 5.90
C ASN A 148 18.51 22.60 6.35
N SER A 149 18.30 21.28 6.48
CA SER A 149 19.38 20.32 6.75
C SER A 149 19.58 19.35 5.59
N LEU A 150 20.72 19.50 4.93
CA LEU A 150 21.19 18.79 3.75
C LEU A 150 21.57 17.31 4.02
N MET A 151 20.58 16.46 4.34
CA MET A 151 20.71 15.00 4.18
C MET A 151 19.45 14.46 3.48
N LYS A 152 19.68 13.59 2.51
CA LYS A 152 18.73 12.99 1.56
C LYS A 152 17.49 12.41 2.26
N ASN A 153 16.29 12.94 2.01
CA ASN A 153 15.06 12.28 2.49
C ASN A 153 14.84 10.97 1.72
N GLU A 154 14.98 9.85 2.41
CA GLU A 154 14.70 8.51 1.91
C GLU A 154 13.28 8.10 2.33
N VAL A 155 12.55 7.45 1.42
CA VAL A 155 11.29 6.79 1.75
C VAL A 155 11.62 5.34 2.09
N HIS A 156 11.75 5.09 3.38
CA HIS A 156 11.91 3.75 3.90
C HIS A 156 10.60 3.00 3.77
N TYR A 157 10.65 1.80 3.18
CA TYR A 157 9.45 0.98 3.02
C TYR A 157 9.67 -0.50 3.33
N TYR A 158 8.62 -1.13 3.84
CA TYR A 158 8.55 -2.57 4.11
C TYR A 158 7.56 -3.21 3.15
N ASP A 159 8.02 -4.22 2.42
CA ASP A 159 7.16 -5.02 1.56
C ASP A 159 6.69 -6.27 2.32
N VAL A 160 5.39 -6.35 2.59
CA VAL A 160 4.82 -7.47 3.36
C VAL A 160 4.97 -8.79 2.61
N GLU A 161 5.07 -8.78 1.29
CA GLU A 161 5.29 -9.99 0.48
C GLU A 161 6.60 -10.70 0.85
N GLN A 162 7.62 -9.96 1.27
CA GLN A 162 8.89 -10.56 1.74
C GLN A 162 8.68 -11.39 3.02
N LEU A 163 7.81 -10.93 3.93
CA LEU A 163 7.50 -11.65 5.18
C LEU A 163 6.67 -12.92 4.94
N VAL A 164 5.85 -12.92 3.89
CA VAL A 164 5.02 -14.07 3.52
C VAL A 164 5.91 -15.29 3.26
N LYS A 165 6.99 -15.12 2.50
CA LYS A 165 7.92 -16.21 2.21
C LYS A 165 8.51 -16.81 3.47
N ASP A 166 8.97 -15.96 4.39
CA ASP A 166 9.63 -16.41 5.62
C ASP A 166 8.68 -17.10 6.59
N VAL A 167 7.42 -16.65 6.67
CA VAL A 167 6.45 -17.16 7.66
C VAL A 167 5.56 -18.28 7.11
N ILE A 168 5.18 -18.18 5.84
CA ILE A 168 4.25 -19.11 5.19
C ILE A 168 5.00 -20.16 4.36
N GLY A 169 6.24 -19.89 3.94
CA GLY A 169 7.03 -20.80 3.13
C GLY A 169 6.60 -20.84 1.66
N LYS A 170 5.95 -19.78 1.16
CA LYS A 170 5.46 -19.63 -0.21
C LYS A 170 6.05 -18.37 -0.84
N ASP A 171 6.51 -18.47 -2.08
CA ASP A 171 7.17 -17.35 -2.75
C ASP A 171 6.25 -16.15 -3.01
N SER A 172 4.94 -16.38 -3.17
CA SER A 172 3.94 -15.31 -3.25
C SER A 172 2.57 -15.85 -2.83
N VAL A 173 1.82 -15.06 -2.07
CA VAL A 173 0.44 -15.35 -1.67
C VAL A 173 -0.38 -14.06 -1.80
N PRO A 174 -1.39 -13.98 -2.69
CA PRO A 174 -2.16 -12.75 -2.85
C PRO A 174 -2.71 -12.20 -1.53
N LEU A 175 -2.77 -10.87 -1.39
CA LEU A 175 -3.27 -10.23 -0.17
C LEU A 175 -4.67 -10.71 0.23
N GLN A 176 -5.55 -10.93 -0.74
CA GLN A 176 -6.91 -11.44 -0.50
C GLN A 176 -6.91 -12.89 -0.02
N SER A 177 -5.95 -13.70 -0.46
CA SER A 177 -5.73 -15.05 0.05
C SER A 177 -5.23 -15.03 1.50
N LEU A 178 -4.34 -14.10 1.85
CA LEU A 178 -3.92 -13.88 3.24
C LEU A 178 -5.10 -13.39 4.10
N ALA A 179 -5.95 -12.51 3.57
CA ALA A 179 -7.14 -12.04 4.25
C ALA A 179 -8.09 -13.19 4.58
N ALA A 180 -8.35 -14.08 3.61
CA ALA A 180 -9.15 -15.28 3.82
C ALA A 180 -8.51 -16.22 4.85
N LEU A 181 -7.22 -16.52 4.69
CA LEU A 181 -6.47 -17.40 5.60
C LEU A 181 -6.49 -16.91 7.05
N PHE A 182 -6.43 -15.59 7.24
CA PHE A 182 -6.40 -14.97 8.56
C PHE A 182 -7.76 -14.47 9.04
N SER A 183 -8.83 -14.71 8.27
CA SER A 183 -10.19 -14.22 8.56
C SER A 183 -10.21 -12.70 8.84
N ILE A 184 -9.53 -11.92 7.98
CA ILE A 184 -9.46 -10.46 8.10
C ILE A 184 -10.69 -9.84 7.43
N GLU A 185 -11.49 -9.13 8.22
CA GLU A 185 -12.62 -8.33 7.73
C GLU A 185 -12.21 -6.85 7.59
N ALA A 186 -11.82 -6.44 6.39
CA ALA A 186 -11.32 -5.09 6.12
C ALA A 186 -12.15 -4.29 5.10
N GLY A 187 -13.29 -4.83 4.65
CA GLY A 187 -14.19 -4.19 3.68
C GLY A 187 -14.09 -4.77 2.28
N ARG A 188 -14.33 -3.95 1.25
CA ARG A 188 -14.41 -4.38 -0.14
C ARG A 188 -12.98 -4.56 -0.72
N PRO A 189 -12.63 -5.75 -1.22
CA PRO A 189 -11.35 -5.96 -1.91
C PRO A 189 -11.20 -5.04 -3.12
N HIS A 190 -9.96 -4.70 -3.48
CA HIS A 190 -9.64 -3.79 -4.58
C HIS A 190 -10.14 -2.37 -4.32
N THR A 191 -10.00 -1.93 -3.08
CA THR A 191 -10.13 -0.52 -2.71
C THR A 191 -8.97 -0.19 -1.81
N ALA A 192 -8.29 0.93 -2.08
CA ALA A 192 -7.04 1.20 -1.41
C ALA A 192 -7.17 1.28 0.12
N ASP A 193 -8.30 1.77 0.65
CA ASP A 193 -8.52 1.84 2.10
C ASP A 193 -8.66 0.45 2.74
N SER A 194 -9.41 -0.44 2.09
CA SER A 194 -9.56 -1.82 2.56
C SER A 194 -8.27 -2.62 2.40
N ASP A 195 -7.56 -2.46 1.29
CA ASP A 195 -6.32 -3.20 1.05
C ASP A 195 -5.19 -2.70 1.97
N ALA A 196 -5.06 -1.38 2.20
CA ALA A 196 -4.14 -0.84 3.20
C ALA A 196 -4.44 -1.35 4.62
N LEU A 197 -5.71 -1.47 5.00
CA LEU A 197 -6.12 -2.03 6.29
C LEU A 197 -5.85 -3.53 6.39
N THR A 198 -6.16 -4.27 5.32
CA THR A 198 -5.90 -5.72 5.22
C THR A 198 -4.41 -5.98 5.36
N CYS A 199 -3.59 -5.23 4.63
CA CYS A 199 -2.14 -5.33 4.65
C CYS A 199 -1.57 -5.08 6.06
N ALA A 200 -2.01 -4.00 6.73
CA ALA A 200 -1.60 -3.70 8.09
C ALA A 200 -1.94 -4.85 9.07
N THR A 201 -3.13 -5.43 8.93
CA THR A 201 -3.61 -6.50 9.79
C THR A 201 -2.86 -7.81 9.53
N ALA A 202 -2.68 -8.17 8.25
CA ALA A 202 -1.92 -9.34 7.83
C ALA A 202 -0.46 -9.25 8.32
N PHE A 203 0.18 -8.09 8.17
CA PHE A 203 1.52 -7.85 8.68
C PHE A 203 1.63 -8.09 10.18
N GLU A 204 0.72 -7.55 10.99
CA GLU A 204 0.78 -7.75 12.45
C GLU A 204 0.53 -9.20 12.86
N ILE A 205 -0.25 -9.96 12.10
CA ILE A 205 -0.42 -11.41 12.30
C ILE A 205 0.86 -12.16 11.95
N LEU A 206 1.44 -11.89 10.77
CA LEU A 206 2.67 -12.52 10.29
C LEU A 206 3.85 -12.23 11.24
N LYS A 207 4.02 -10.97 11.63
CA LYS A 207 5.01 -10.50 12.61
C LYS A 207 4.92 -11.28 13.93
N ARG A 208 3.71 -11.45 14.48
CA ARG A 208 3.50 -12.25 15.70
C ARG A 208 3.82 -13.72 15.50
N ARG A 209 3.54 -14.30 14.32
CA ARG A 209 3.84 -15.70 14.01
C ARG A 209 5.35 -15.95 13.91
N GLN A 210 6.05 -15.07 13.23
CA GLN A 210 7.52 -15.02 13.12
C GLN A 210 8.20 -14.88 14.49
N GLN A 211 7.67 -14.03 15.38
CA GLN A 211 8.23 -13.79 16.71
C GLN A 211 7.89 -14.88 17.74
N ARG A 212 7.04 -15.87 17.39
CA ARG A 212 6.74 -16.99 18.28
C ARG A 212 7.91 -18.00 18.29
N PRO A 213 8.26 -18.60 19.45
CA PRO A 213 9.16 -19.73 19.50
C PRO A 213 8.68 -20.84 18.55
N ALA A 214 9.62 -21.52 17.88
CA ALA A 214 9.45 -22.39 16.70
C ALA A 214 8.55 -23.65 16.83
N HIS A 215 7.52 -23.66 17.68
CA HIS A 215 6.75 -24.85 18.03
C HIS A 215 5.30 -24.89 17.52
N ILE A 216 4.84 -23.91 16.73
CA ILE A 216 3.51 -23.96 16.13
C ILE A 216 3.63 -23.87 14.61
N LYS A 217 3.71 -25.05 13.96
CA LYS A 217 3.50 -25.17 12.51
C LYS A 217 2.09 -24.67 12.16
N LEU A 218 1.92 -24.12 10.95
CA LEU A 218 0.60 -23.82 10.38
C LEU A 218 -0.36 -24.99 10.61
N SER A 219 -1.62 -24.70 10.94
CA SER A 219 -2.61 -25.76 11.13
C SER A 219 -2.72 -26.60 9.84
N ILE A 220 -3.13 -27.87 9.95
CA ILE A 220 -3.34 -28.74 8.77
C ILE A 220 -4.36 -28.10 7.80
N GLN A 221 -5.33 -27.34 8.30
CA GLN A 221 -6.31 -26.61 7.51
C GLN A 221 -5.69 -25.39 6.80
N ASP A 222 -4.77 -24.67 7.44
CA ASP A 222 -4.03 -23.56 6.83
C ASP A 222 -3.15 -24.09 5.68
N ALA A 223 -2.52 -25.24 5.89
CA ALA A 223 -1.64 -25.88 4.90
C ALA A 223 -2.42 -26.38 3.67
N SER A 224 -3.59 -26.99 3.86
CA SER A 224 -4.44 -27.46 2.75
C SER A 224 -5.04 -26.31 1.94
N PHE A 225 -5.45 -25.22 2.61
CA PHE A 225 -5.93 -24.01 1.92
C PHE A 225 -4.83 -23.36 1.06
N LEU A 226 -3.60 -23.26 1.58
CA LEU A 226 -2.45 -22.74 0.82
C LEU A 226 -2.07 -23.62 -0.38
N GLN A 227 -2.26 -24.93 -0.26
CA GLN A 227 -2.06 -25.86 -1.37
C GLN A 227 -3.08 -25.60 -2.50
N GLN A 228 -4.36 -25.42 -2.15
CA GLN A 228 -5.42 -25.10 -3.13
C GLN A 228 -5.19 -23.77 -3.85
N ILE A 229 -4.68 -22.73 -3.16
CA ILE A 229 -4.31 -21.45 -3.81
C ILE A 229 -3.19 -21.65 -4.83
N THR A 230 -2.21 -22.50 -4.52
CA THR A 230 -1.08 -22.80 -5.41
C THR A 230 -1.54 -23.55 -6.66
N GLU A 231 -2.48 -24.47 -6.51
CA GLU A 231 -3.06 -25.24 -7.62
C GLU A 231 -3.90 -24.32 -8.53
N GLN A 232 -4.70 -23.41 -7.97
CA GLN A 232 -5.50 -22.45 -8.74
C GLN A 232 -4.67 -21.39 -9.49
N SER A 233 -3.54 -20.93 -8.93
CA SER A 233 -2.64 -20.01 -9.62
C SER A 233 -1.88 -20.70 -10.76
N SER A 234 -1.54 -21.98 -10.60
CA SER A 234 -0.90 -22.82 -11.63
C SER A 234 -1.85 -23.09 -12.80
N ASP A 235 -3.13 -23.38 -12.52
CA ASP A 235 -4.15 -23.60 -13.54
C ASP A 235 -4.46 -22.33 -14.35
N LYS A 236 -4.51 -21.16 -13.71
CA LYS A 236 -4.67 -19.87 -14.42
C LYS A 236 -3.50 -19.57 -15.35
N ILE A 237 -2.27 -19.89 -14.96
CA ILE A 237 -1.08 -19.71 -15.81
C ILE A 237 -1.12 -20.68 -16.99
N MET A 238 -1.47 -21.95 -16.78
CA MET A 238 -1.62 -22.94 -17.85
C MET A 238 -2.73 -22.56 -18.83
N THR A 239 -3.84 -22.01 -18.35
CA THR A 239 -4.95 -21.53 -19.19
C THR A 239 -4.53 -20.31 -20.03
N LEU A 240 -3.82 -19.35 -19.43
CA LEU A 240 -3.30 -18.18 -20.14
C LEU A 240 -2.21 -18.52 -21.16
N MET A 241 -1.36 -19.51 -20.88
CA MET A 241 -0.37 -20.01 -21.83
C MET A 241 -1.02 -20.81 -22.97
N ALA A 242 -2.07 -21.58 -22.69
CA ALA A 242 -2.85 -22.27 -23.72
C ALA A 242 -3.56 -21.29 -24.66
N ASP A 243 -4.14 -20.21 -24.11
CA ASP A 243 -4.74 -19.13 -24.92
C ASP A 243 -3.70 -18.37 -25.75
N ALA A 244 -2.51 -18.09 -25.21
CA ALA A 244 -1.42 -17.46 -25.96
C ALA A 244 -0.92 -18.37 -27.11
N LEU A 245 -0.83 -19.68 -26.87
CA LEU A 245 -0.44 -20.67 -27.89
C LEU A 245 -1.51 -20.87 -28.97
N LEU A 246 -2.79 -20.73 -28.64
CA LEU A 246 -3.91 -20.87 -29.59
C LEU A 246 -4.19 -19.58 -30.38
N THR A 247 -3.85 -18.40 -29.83
CA THR A 247 -4.10 -17.10 -30.48
C THR A 247 -2.88 -16.49 -31.18
N GLY A 248 -1.69 -17.10 -31.04
CA GLY A 248 -0.49 -16.70 -31.76
C GLY A 248 -0.02 -15.28 -31.43
N ARG A 249 -0.23 -14.82 -30.20
CA ARG A 249 0.32 -13.56 -29.67
C ARG A 249 1.26 -13.82 -28.51
#